data_AF-A0A523EA70-F1
#
_entry.id   AF-A0A523EA70-F1
#
_cell.length_a   1.000
_cell.length_b   1.000
_cell.length_c   1.000
_cell.angle_alpha   90.00
_cell.angle_beta   90.00
_cell.angle_gamma   90.00
#
_symmetry.space_group_name_H-M   'P 1'
#
loop_
_entity.id
_entity.type
_entity.pdbx_description
1 polymer ?
#
loop_
_entity_poly.entity_id
_entity_poly.type
_entity_poly.pdbx_seq_one_letter_code
_entity_poly.pdbx_strand_id
1 'polypeptide(L)'
;MLRETISDRMSPMSVWMLLLFLAPPETPQEVLRARLEHKIRTIADGVDGVVGVTIQDLTTAERFALRGDTVFTQASAIKLPVLVELFRQVEQGRYGLDDIITLERDDIVPGSGVLQRLTPGSVQLTLRDVATLMVTVSDNTATNMIIDRVGMENVNQTMARLGLPHTKLQRKMMDREAWLADRENLSTPNEQARLLELIHRGDVLSDASRKELLHILSIPKPSRIRPLLPRGTRVAHKTGTVAGVVVDVGIVYLEGRPFIIAGMANWLVDGAEAERALEQIALAAYQYFDRLQHSNSYGHKK
;
A
#
# COMPACT_ATOMS: atom_id res chain seq x y z
N MET A 1 -25.86 -24.92 81.36
CA MET A 1 -27.32 -24.85 81.29
C MET A 1 -27.69 -23.71 80.36
N LEU A 2 -28.44 -24.02 79.29
CA LEU A 2 -29.44 -23.17 78.57
C LEU A 2 -28.92 -21.85 77.93
N ARG A 3 -28.92 -21.72 76.59
CA ARG A 3 -30.05 -21.28 75.71
C ARG A 3 -30.51 -19.85 76.08
N GLU A 4 -30.68 -18.86 75.21
CA GLU A 4 -31.06 -18.82 73.80
C GLU A 4 -30.82 -17.40 73.19
N THR A 5 -30.75 -17.38 71.87
CA THR A 5 -30.82 -16.35 70.80
C THR A 5 -31.57 -15.02 71.00
N ILE A 6 -31.14 -13.97 70.25
CA ILE A 6 -31.86 -13.19 69.21
C ILE A 6 -30.86 -12.15 68.62
N SER A 7 -30.29 -12.41 67.44
CA SER A 7 -30.58 -11.74 66.15
C SER A 7 -30.41 -10.22 66.13
N ASP A 8 -29.32 -9.75 65.50
CA ASP A 8 -29.43 -8.58 64.62
C ASP A 8 -28.55 -8.75 63.38
N ARG A 9 -29.19 -8.71 62.22
CA ARG A 9 -28.59 -8.85 60.88
C ARG A 9 -28.25 -7.47 60.37
N MET A 10 -26.97 -7.14 60.22
CA MET A 10 -26.50 -6.22 59.17
C MET A 10 -25.07 -6.61 58.77
N SER A 11 -24.89 -7.10 57.54
CA SER A 11 -23.57 -7.29 56.94
C SER A 11 -23.03 -5.94 56.42
N PRO A 12 -21.73 -5.63 56.54
CA PRO A 12 -21.13 -4.59 55.74
C PRO A 12 -20.58 -5.20 54.44
N MET A 13 -21.50 -5.68 53.59
CA MET A 13 -21.26 -5.65 52.14
C MET A 13 -21.47 -4.20 51.71
N SER A 14 -20.44 -3.35 51.70
CA SER A 14 -20.52 -2.00 51.09
C SER A 14 -19.18 -1.26 51.13
N VAL A 15 -18.20 -1.63 50.29
CA VAL A 15 -17.35 -0.66 49.57
C VAL A 15 -16.76 -1.38 48.34
N TRP A 16 -17.61 -1.79 47.39
CA TRP A 16 -17.15 -1.87 46.00
C TRP A 16 -17.44 -0.49 45.41
N MET A 17 -16.47 0.42 45.53
CA MET A 17 -16.50 1.71 44.88
C MET A 17 -16.41 1.43 43.37
N LEU A 18 -17.57 1.31 42.73
CA LEU A 18 -17.73 1.19 41.29
C LEU A 18 -17.21 2.51 40.70
N LEU A 19 -15.93 2.56 40.35
CA LEU A 19 -15.40 3.57 39.44
C LEU A 19 -16.03 3.31 38.08
N LEU A 20 -17.24 3.83 37.88
CA LEU A 20 -17.83 4.07 36.58
C LEU A 20 -16.91 5.07 35.88
N PHE A 21 -15.93 4.57 35.15
CA PHE A 21 -15.24 5.34 34.13
C PHE A 21 -16.28 5.73 33.08
N LEU A 22 -16.84 6.94 33.19
CA LEU A 22 -17.55 7.59 32.10
C LEU A 22 -16.54 7.75 30.97
N ALA A 23 -16.67 6.94 29.93
CA ALA A 23 -15.94 7.16 28.69
C ALA A 23 -16.25 8.60 28.20
N PRO A 24 -15.26 9.32 27.65
CA PRO A 24 -15.51 10.64 27.09
C PRO A 24 -16.59 10.54 26.00
N PRO A 25 -17.38 11.62 25.80
CA PRO A 25 -18.40 11.63 24.75
C PRO A 25 -17.75 11.45 23.37
N GLU A 26 -18.42 10.69 22.50
CA GLU A 26 -18.00 10.51 21.10
C GLU A 26 -17.92 11.86 20.39
N THR A 27 -16.81 12.08 19.69
CA THR A 27 -16.56 13.30 18.92
C THR A 27 -17.19 13.21 17.52
N PRO A 28 -17.58 14.34 16.89
CA PRO A 28 -18.07 14.32 15.51
C PRO A 28 -17.07 13.72 14.51
N GLN A 29 -15.76 13.82 14.78
CA GLN A 29 -14.72 13.21 13.95
C GLN A 29 -14.73 11.68 14.06
N GLU A 30 -14.93 11.11 15.26
CA GLU A 30 -15.08 9.66 15.45
C GLU A 30 -16.31 9.13 14.71
N VAL A 31 -17.44 9.84 14.76
CA VAL A 31 -18.65 9.48 13.98
C VAL A 31 -18.36 9.51 12.47
N LEU A 32 -17.68 10.56 11.99
CA LEU A 32 -17.34 10.69 10.57
C LEU A 32 -16.39 9.58 10.12
N ARG A 33 -15.41 9.22 10.97
CA ARG A 33 -14.51 8.08 10.76
C ARG A 33 -15.31 6.79 10.66
N ALA A 34 -16.16 6.48 11.64
CA ALA A 34 -16.98 5.26 11.64
C ALA A 34 -17.83 5.14 10.37
N ARG A 35 -18.34 6.26 9.84
CA ARG A 35 -19.05 6.29 8.55
C ARG A 35 -18.16 5.95 7.36
N LEU A 36 -16.92 6.45 7.32
CA LEU A 36 -15.94 6.05 6.30
C LEU A 36 -15.67 4.54 6.40
N GLU A 37 -15.39 4.04 7.60
CA GLU A 37 -15.08 2.61 7.81
C GLU A 37 -16.23 1.71 7.35
N HIS A 38 -17.46 2.06 7.70
CA HIS A 38 -18.65 1.35 7.26
C HIS A 38 -18.80 1.38 5.74
N LYS A 39 -18.66 2.55 5.12
CA LYS A 39 -18.75 2.69 3.65
C LYS A 39 -17.71 1.83 2.92
N ILE A 40 -16.48 1.79 3.42
CA ILE A 40 -15.42 0.97 2.81
C ILE A 40 -15.74 -0.52 2.94
N ARG A 41 -16.20 -0.97 4.12
CA ARG A 41 -16.64 -2.37 4.31
C ARG A 41 -17.75 -2.74 3.33
N THR A 42 -18.78 -1.90 3.21
CA THR A 42 -19.90 -2.14 2.28
C THR A 42 -19.44 -2.24 0.83
N ILE A 43 -18.52 -1.38 0.38
CA ILE A 43 -17.97 -1.46 -0.98
C ILE A 43 -17.17 -2.75 -1.17
N ALA A 44 -16.32 -3.09 -0.20
CA ALA A 44 -15.48 -4.29 -0.24
C ALA A 44 -16.28 -5.60 -0.22
N ASP A 45 -17.33 -5.67 0.60
CA ASP A 45 -18.21 -6.84 0.72
C ASP A 45 -19.11 -7.02 -0.51
N GLY A 46 -19.21 -6.00 -1.37
CA GLY A 46 -19.92 -6.07 -2.65
C GLY A 46 -19.10 -6.71 -3.78
N VAL A 47 -17.82 -7.03 -3.57
CA VAL A 47 -16.96 -7.67 -4.57
C VAL A 47 -17.01 -9.19 -4.42
N ASP A 48 -17.20 -9.93 -5.51
CA ASP A 48 -17.05 -11.39 -5.52
C ASP A 48 -15.55 -11.76 -5.49
N GLY A 49 -15.00 -11.76 -4.28
CA GLY A 49 -13.61 -12.04 -3.97
C GLY A 49 -13.23 -11.57 -2.57
N VAL A 50 -11.93 -11.42 -2.33
CA VAL A 50 -11.41 -10.92 -1.06
C VAL A 50 -10.76 -9.56 -1.30
N VAL A 51 -11.23 -8.53 -0.58
CA VAL A 51 -10.67 -7.17 -0.65
C VAL A 51 -10.04 -6.78 0.69
N GLY A 52 -8.80 -6.29 0.63
CA GLY A 52 -8.07 -5.71 1.76
C GLY A 52 -7.67 -4.27 1.46
N VAL A 53 -7.82 -3.38 2.44
CA VAL A 53 -7.51 -1.95 2.30
C VAL A 53 -6.88 -1.41 3.57
N THR A 54 -5.80 -0.65 3.42
CA THR A 54 -5.29 0.24 4.47
C THR A 54 -5.30 1.68 3.97
N ILE A 55 -5.85 2.59 4.76
CA ILE A 55 -5.84 4.03 4.52
C ILE A 55 -5.21 4.71 5.72
N GLN A 56 -4.28 5.64 5.48
CA GLN A 56 -3.55 6.31 6.56
C GLN A 56 -3.37 7.80 6.27
N ASP A 57 -3.77 8.64 7.24
CA ASP A 57 -3.47 10.07 7.25
C ASP A 57 -1.98 10.28 7.52
N LEU A 58 -1.28 10.98 6.63
CA LEU A 58 0.16 11.28 6.84
C LEU A 58 0.40 12.47 7.77
N THR A 59 -0.65 13.23 8.12
CA THR A 59 -0.57 14.37 9.05
C THR A 59 -0.71 13.96 10.50
N THR A 60 -1.58 12.99 10.80
CA THR A 60 -1.88 12.54 12.17
C THR A 60 -1.41 11.11 12.45
N ALA A 61 -0.98 10.37 11.43
CA ALA A 61 -0.74 8.93 11.47
C ALA A 61 -1.99 8.07 11.79
N GLU A 62 -3.18 8.67 11.79
CA GLU A 62 -4.44 7.93 11.94
C GLU A 62 -4.60 6.91 10.81
N ARG A 63 -4.95 5.67 11.16
CA ARG A 63 -5.06 4.56 10.23
C ARG A 63 -6.40 3.85 10.33
N PHE A 64 -6.97 3.53 9.18
CA PHE A 64 -8.04 2.56 8.99
C PHE A 64 -7.50 1.34 8.24
N ALA A 65 -7.90 0.14 8.67
CA ALA A 65 -7.52 -1.09 8.00
C ALA A 65 -8.71 -2.09 7.94
N LEU A 66 -8.98 -2.59 6.74
CA LEU A 66 -9.86 -3.71 6.46
C LEU A 66 -9.00 -4.86 5.95
N ARG A 67 -8.91 -5.95 6.72
CA ARG A 67 -8.02 -7.09 6.40
C ARG A 67 -6.57 -6.65 6.17
N GLY A 68 -6.11 -5.70 6.99
CA GLY A 68 -4.82 -5.02 6.82
C GLY A 68 -3.61 -5.95 6.87
N ASP A 69 -3.70 -7.06 7.60
CA ASP A 69 -2.62 -8.05 7.75
C ASP A 69 -2.87 -9.34 6.96
N THR A 70 -3.96 -9.40 6.18
CA THR A 70 -4.18 -10.52 5.26
C THR A 70 -3.18 -10.43 4.11
N VAL A 71 -2.63 -11.58 3.72
CA VAL A 71 -1.62 -11.68 2.65
C VAL A 71 -2.30 -11.77 1.29
N PHE A 72 -1.88 -10.91 0.36
CA PHE A 72 -2.38 -10.86 -1.01
C PHE A 72 -1.26 -10.99 -2.03
N THR A 73 -1.61 -11.56 -3.17
CA THR A 73 -0.78 -11.55 -4.38
C THR A 73 -0.60 -10.11 -4.86
N GLN A 74 0.64 -9.73 -5.15
CA GLN A 74 0.96 -8.34 -5.50
C GLN A 74 0.91 -8.06 -7.00
N ALA A 75 0.99 -9.09 -7.84
CA ALA A 75 1.21 -8.91 -9.27
C ALA A 75 2.37 -7.91 -9.51
N SER A 76 2.15 -6.86 -10.32
CA SER A 76 3.15 -5.83 -10.56
C SER A 76 3.33 -4.79 -9.43
N ALA A 77 2.53 -4.82 -8.35
CA ALA A 77 2.73 -3.93 -7.21
C ALA A 77 4.03 -4.26 -6.44
N ILE A 78 4.55 -5.49 -6.57
CA ILE A 78 5.85 -5.91 -6.01
C ILE A 78 7.04 -5.08 -6.54
N LYS A 79 6.85 -4.37 -7.65
CA LYS A 79 7.87 -3.49 -8.25
C LYS A 79 8.19 -2.28 -7.36
N LEU A 80 7.32 -1.93 -6.41
CA LEU A 80 7.60 -0.87 -5.43
C LEU A 80 8.76 -1.27 -4.48
N PRO A 81 8.72 -2.42 -3.78
CA PRO A 81 9.89 -2.95 -3.06
C PRO A 81 11.17 -3.07 -3.91
N VAL A 82 11.06 -3.50 -5.16
CA VAL A 82 12.20 -3.59 -6.09
C VAL A 82 12.80 -2.22 -6.36
N LEU A 83 11.96 -1.21 -6.58
CA LEU A 83 12.39 0.18 -6.77
C LEU A 83 13.09 0.72 -5.53
N VAL A 84 12.56 0.47 -4.34
CA VAL A 84 13.18 0.89 -3.07
C VAL A 84 14.56 0.29 -2.92
N GLU A 85 14.72 -1.00 -3.20
CA GLU A 85 16.02 -1.66 -3.11
C GLU A 85 17.02 -1.12 -4.15
N LEU A 86 16.57 -0.84 -5.37
CA LEU A 86 17.40 -0.18 -6.39
C LEU A 86 17.97 1.13 -5.86
N PHE A 87 17.12 2.03 -5.35
CA PHE A 87 17.58 3.31 -4.81
C PHE A 87 18.48 3.14 -3.59
N ARG A 88 18.22 2.16 -2.72
CA ARG A 88 19.10 1.86 -1.58
C ARG A 88 20.51 1.44 -2.03
N GLN A 89 20.62 0.66 -3.11
CA GLN A 89 21.92 0.27 -3.67
C GLN A 89 22.62 1.40 -4.42
N VAL A 90 21.86 2.32 -5.03
CA VAL A 90 22.41 3.57 -5.58
C VAL A 90 23.04 4.42 -4.48
N GLU A 91 22.37 4.59 -3.34
CA GLU A 91 22.94 5.33 -2.19
C GLU A 91 24.18 4.66 -1.58
N GLN A 92 24.32 3.35 -1.78
CA GLN A 92 25.50 2.60 -1.38
C GLN A 92 26.64 2.68 -2.38
N GLY A 93 26.47 3.44 -3.48
CA GLY A 93 27.45 3.56 -4.55
C GLY A 93 27.68 2.27 -5.32
N ARG A 94 26.77 1.28 -5.23
CA ARG A 94 26.88 0.04 -6.01
C ARG A 94 26.53 0.25 -7.48
N TYR A 95 25.62 1.19 -7.74
CA TYR A 95 25.15 1.57 -9.07
C TYR A 95 24.92 3.08 -9.15
N GLY A 96 25.06 3.65 -10.33
CA GLY A 96 24.53 4.97 -10.68
C GLY A 96 23.18 4.85 -11.37
N LEU A 97 22.27 5.81 -11.15
CA LEU A 97 21.02 5.86 -11.93
C LEU A 97 21.27 6.13 -13.42
N ASP A 98 22.40 6.74 -13.74
CA ASP A 98 22.79 7.04 -15.13
C ASP A 98 23.67 5.92 -15.73
N ASP A 99 23.89 4.82 -15.00
CA ASP A 99 24.57 3.63 -15.54
C ASP A 99 23.79 3.09 -16.73
N ILE A 100 24.51 2.81 -17.81
CA ILE A 100 23.94 2.31 -19.06
C ILE A 100 23.77 0.79 -19.00
N ILE A 101 22.61 0.34 -19.44
CA ILE A 101 22.23 -1.06 -19.54
C ILE A 101 21.79 -1.34 -20.97
N THR A 102 22.42 -2.34 -21.58
CA THR A 102 21.99 -2.88 -22.85
C THR A 102 20.84 -3.86 -22.61
N LEU A 103 19.76 -3.71 -23.37
CA LEU A 103 18.70 -4.71 -23.44
C LEU A 103 19.23 -5.92 -24.24
N GLU A 104 19.42 -7.05 -23.58
CA GLU A 104 19.86 -8.28 -24.25
C GLU A 104 18.69 -9.18 -24.63
N ARG A 105 18.95 -10.14 -25.52
CA ARG A 105 17.91 -11.09 -25.97
C ARG A 105 17.37 -11.91 -24.80
N ASP A 106 18.23 -12.30 -23.88
CA ASP A 106 17.89 -13.16 -22.74
C ASP A 106 17.12 -12.41 -21.64
N ASP A 107 17.12 -11.08 -21.65
CA ASP A 107 16.34 -10.26 -20.72
C ASP A 107 14.84 -10.28 -21.06
N ILE A 108 14.50 -10.51 -22.34
CA ILE A 108 13.16 -10.29 -22.86
C ILE A 108 12.18 -11.34 -22.32
N VAL A 109 11.16 -10.86 -21.61
CA VAL A 109 10.02 -11.67 -21.15
C VAL A 109 8.70 -11.10 -21.68
N PRO A 110 7.66 -11.94 -21.86
CA PRO A 110 6.39 -11.48 -22.38
C PRO A 110 5.57 -10.65 -21.37
N GLY A 111 4.40 -10.17 -21.79
CA GLY A 111 3.42 -9.53 -20.93
C GLY A 111 3.37 -8.02 -21.10
N SER A 112 3.37 -7.26 -20.00
CA SER A 112 3.32 -5.80 -20.03
C SER A 112 4.70 -5.20 -20.32
N GLY A 113 4.72 -4.06 -21.03
CA GLY A 113 5.94 -3.33 -21.33
C GLY A 113 6.24 -3.17 -22.81
N VAL A 114 7.15 -2.26 -23.09
CA VAL A 114 7.61 -1.90 -24.43
C VAL A 114 8.92 -2.57 -24.79
N LEU A 115 9.77 -2.92 -23.81
CA LEU A 115 11.11 -3.45 -24.07
C LEU A 115 11.09 -4.77 -24.85
N GLN A 116 10.08 -5.62 -24.61
CA GLN A 116 9.89 -6.86 -25.39
C GLN A 116 9.68 -6.64 -26.90
N ARG A 117 9.43 -5.39 -27.33
CA ARG A 117 9.21 -5.01 -28.73
C ARG A 117 10.40 -4.27 -29.33
N LEU A 118 11.41 -3.94 -28.53
CA LEU A 118 12.60 -3.24 -29.00
C LEU A 118 13.68 -4.22 -29.44
N THR A 119 14.66 -3.73 -30.19
CA THR A 119 15.72 -4.56 -30.78
C THR A 119 16.80 -4.86 -29.74
N PRO A 120 16.96 -6.13 -29.29
CA PRO A 120 18.01 -6.48 -28.33
C PRO A 120 19.41 -6.25 -28.91
N GLY A 121 20.39 -6.01 -28.03
CA GLY A 121 21.80 -5.73 -28.36
C GLY A 121 22.07 -4.32 -28.91
N SER A 122 21.02 -3.54 -29.21
CA SER A 122 21.15 -2.18 -29.78
C SER A 122 20.57 -1.09 -28.88
N VAL A 123 19.62 -1.44 -28.02
CA VAL A 123 18.93 -0.52 -27.13
C VAL A 123 19.72 -0.39 -25.84
N GLN A 124 20.17 0.82 -25.57
CA GLN A 124 20.89 1.20 -24.35
C GLN A 124 20.04 2.21 -23.58
N LEU A 125 19.81 1.93 -22.30
CA LEU A 125 18.96 2.73 -21.41
C LEU A 125 19.71 2.99 -20.12
N THR A 126 19.49 4.15 -19.50
CA THR A 126 19.98 4.36 -18.13
C THR A 126 19.20 3.48 -17.16
N LEU A 127 19.80 3.15 -16.01
CA LEU A 127 19.09 2.44 -14.94
C LEU A 127 17.85 3.22 -14.46
N ARG A 128 17.88 4.55 -14.54
CA ARG A 128 16.73 5.44 -14.34
C ARG A 128 15.61 5.20 -15.36
N ASP A 129 15.94 5.06 -16.64
CA ASP A 129 14.95 4.79 -17.69
C ASP A 129 14.32 3.40 -17.49
N VAL A 130 15.14 2.40 -17.17
CA VAL A 130 14.66 1.04 -16.87
C VAL A 130 13.72 1.07 -15.65
N ALA A 131 14.07 1.79 -14.58
CA ALA A 131 13.20 1.96 -13.40
C ALA A 131 11.91 2.71 -13.74
N THR A 132 12.00 3.72 -14.60
CA THR A 132 10.84 4.48 -15.08
C THR A 132 9.89 3.59 -15.88
N LEU A 133 10.39 2.76 -16.79
CA LEU A 133 9.57 1.82 -17.56
C LEU A 133 8.95 0.73 -16.67
N MET A 134 9.72 0.21 -15.70
CA MET A 134 9.23 -0.73 -14.69
C MET A 134 8.00 -0.20 -13.95
N VAL A 135 7.97 1.11 -13.63
CA VAL A 135 6.87 1.72 -12.87
C VAL A 135 5.73 2.18 -13.78
N THR A 136 6.03 2.84 -14.89
CA THR A 136 5.06 3.61 -15.69
C THR A 136 4.19 2.75 -16.58
N VAL A 137 4.82 1.86 -17.35
CA VAL A 137 4.15 0.90 -18.24
C VAL A 137 4.20 -0.53 -17.68
N SER A 138 4.64 -0.66 -16.44
CA SER A 138 4.72 -1.95 -15.73
C SER A 138 5.57 -2.96 -16.49
N ASP A 139 6.66 -2.52 -17.12
CA ASP A 139 7.45 -3.35 -18.04
C ASP A 139 8.07 -4.56 -17.33
N ASN A 140 7.74 -5.77 -17.79
CA ASN A 140 8.21 -7.02 -17.18
C ASN A 140 9.70 -7.27 -17.43
N THR A 141 10.19 -6.95 -18.63
CA THR A 141 11.60 -7.06 -18.98
C THR A 141 12.43 -6.09 -18.12
N ALA A 142 12.01 -4.82 -18.05
CA ALA A 142 12.69 -3.82 -17.21
C ALA A 142 12.71 -4.24 -15.73
N THR A 143 11.62 -4.84 -15.26
CA THR A 143 11.55 -5.38 -13.89
C THR A 143 12.58 -6.47 -13.66
N ASN A 144 12.66 -7.46 -14.56
CA ASN A 144 13.60 -8.56 -14.42
C ASN A 144 15.06 -8.07 -14.51
N MET A 145 15.37 -7.14 -15.41
CA MET A 145 16.68 -6.51 -15.52
C MET A 145 17.12 -5.78 -14.24
N ILE A 146 16.17 -5.16 -13.51
CA ILE A 146 16.46 -4.56 -12.20
C ILE A 146 16.61 -5.64 -11.14
N ILE A 147 15.74 -6.65 -11.11
CA ILE A 147 15.83 -7.78 -10.17
C ILE A 147 17.19 -8.49 -10.30
N ASP A 148 17.70 -8.68 -11.51
CA ASP A 148 19.02 -9.29 -11.77
C ASP A 148 20.18 -8.49 -11.20
N ARG A 149 20.05 -7.15 -11.19
CA ARG A 149 21.05 -6.27 -10.59
C ARG A 149 20.96 -6.27 -9.08
N VAL A 150 19.77 -6.00 -8.56
CA VAL A 150 19.62 -5.77 -7.12
C VAL A 150 19.58 -7.07 -6.33
N GLY A 151 19.17 -8.17 -6.94
CA GLY A 151 19.01 -9.48 -6.31
C GLY A 151 17.72 -9.61 -5.48
N MET A 152 16.95 -10.67 -5.71
CA MET A 152 15.68 -10.90 -4.99
C MET A 152 15.88 -11.02 -3.47
N GLU A 153 16.97 -11.66 -3.05
CA GLU A 153 17.30 -11.81 -1.63
C GLU A 153 17.54 -10.45 -0.96
N ASN A 154 18.22 -9.52 -1.63
CA ASN A 154 18.44 -8.18 -1.08
C ASN A 154 17.13 -7.41 -0.94
N VAL A 155 16.19 -7.54 -1.88
CA VAL A 155 14.84 -6.96 -1.78
C VAL A 155 14.14 -7.49 -0.53
N ASN A 156 14.11 -8.82 -0.35
CA ASN A 156 13.45 -9.45 0.79
C ASN A 156 14.12 -9.09 2.13
N GLN A 157 15.45 -9.05 2.19
CA GLN A 157 16.18 -8.62 3.37
C GLN A 157 15.92 -7.15 3.72
N THR A 158 15.82 -6.28 2.71
CA THR A 158 15.45 -4.87 2.94
C THR A 158 14.04 -4.77 3.50
N MET A 159 13.07 -5.49 2.94
CA MET A 159 11.71 -5.52 3.50
C MET A 159 11.70 -6.04 4.94
N ALA A 160 12.42 -7.12 5.24
CA ALA A 160 12.54 -7.65 6.60
C ALA A 160 13.17 -6.64 7.58
N ARG A 161 14.25 -5.94 7.18
CA ARG A 161 14.89 -4.89 8.00
C ARG A 161 13.98 -3.70 8.28
N LEU A 162 13.06 -3.39 7.36
CA LEU A 162 12.05 -2.35 7.53
C LEU A 162 10.83 -2.82 8.35
N GLY A 163 10.84 -4.07 8.85
CA GLY A 163 9.73 -4.66 9.60
C GLY A 163 8.55 -5.09 8.72
N LEU A 164 8.82 -5.46 7.45
CA LEU A 164 7.83 -5.86 6.45
C LEU A 164 8.04 -7.33 6.01
N PRO A 165 7.97 -8.31 6.93
CA PRO A 165 8.33 -9.70 6.64
C PRO A 165 7.37 -10.43 5.68
N HIS A 166 6.15 -9.93 5.46
CA HIS A 166 5.18 -10.54 4.55
C HIS A 166 5.30 -10.04 3.10
N THR A 167 6.05 -8.96 2.88
CA THR A 167 6.37 -8.41 1.56
C THR A 167 7.53 -9.19 0.97
N LYS A 168 7.23 -10.10 0.05
CA LYS A 168 8.19 -11.06 -0.50
C LYS A 168 8.18 -11.08 -2.00
N LEU A 169 9.34 -10.85 -2.60
CA LEU A 169 9.64 -11.15 -4.00
C LEU A 169 10.15 -12.60 -4.07
N GLN A 170 9.30 -13.51 -4.54
CA GLN A 170 9.58 -14.94 -4.59
C GLN A 170 9.83 -15.45 -6.01
N ARG A 171 9.48 -14.64 -7.03
CA ARG A 171 9.72 -14.96 -8.43
C ARG A 171 9.89 -13.73 -9.31
N LYS A 172 10.61 -13.91 -10.41
CA LYS A 172 10.67 -12.95 -11.51
C LYS A 172 9.33 -12.84 -12.25
N MET A 173 9.19 -11.78 -13.05
CA MET A 173 8.05 -11.62 -13.93
C MET A 173 8.06 -12.73 -14.99
N MET A 174 6.88 -13.30 -15.24
CA MET A 174 6.64 -14.41 -16.18
C MET A 174 7.37 -15.73 -15.89
N ASP A 175 7.91 -15.90 -14.68
CA ASP A 175 8.43 -17.20 -14.23
C ASP A 175 7.26 -18.16 -13.94
N ARG A 176 6.94 -19.00 -14.93
CA ARG A 176 5.82 -19.94 -14.87
C ARG A 176 6.10 -21.11 -13.92
N GLU A 177 7.35 -21.57 -13.85
CA GLU A 177 7.72 -22.69 -12.98
C GLU A 177 7.54 -22.31 -11.51
N ALA A 178 8.02 -21.13 -11.13
CA ALA A 178 7.84 -20.61 -9.77
C ALA A 178 6.36 -20.36 -9.43
N TRP A 179 5.60 -19.82 -10.38
CA TRP A 179 4.15 -19.65 -10.20
C TRP A 179 3.41 -20.97 -9.98
N LEU A 180 3.69 -22.01 -10.78
CA LEU A 180 3.08 -23.33 -10.61
C LEU A 180 3.50 -24.05 -9.32
N ALA A 181 4.59 -23.61 -8.69
CA ALA A 181 5.09 -24.11 -7.42
C ALA A 181 4.70 -23.20 -6.23
N ASP A 182 3.64 -22.40 -6.36
CA ASP A 182 3.08 -21.50 -5.35
C ASP A 182 4.06 -20.45 -4.79
N ARG A 183 5.13 -20.13 -5.53
CA ARG A 183 6.08 -19.07 -5.18
C ARG A 183 5.62 -17.71 -5.71
N GLU A 184 4.53 -17.21 -5.17
CA GLU A 184 3.95 -15.93 -5.61
C GLU A 184 4.59 -14.72 -4.93
N ASN A 185 4.54 -13.55 -5.56
CA ASN A 185 4.95 -12.29 -4.95
C ASN A 185 3.84 -11.77 -4.03
N LEU A 186 4.17 -11.53 -2.75
CA LEU A 186 3.20 -11.33 -1.67
C LEU A 186 3.45 -10.02 -0.91
N SER A 187 2.40 -9.49 -0.28
CA SER A 187 2.45 -8.43 0.74
C SER A 187 1.10 -8.36 1.47
N THR A 188 0.97 -7.43 2.40
CA THR A 188 -0.30 -7.07 3.06
C THR A 188 -0.63 -5.59 2.84
N PRO A 189 -1.90 -5.16 2.94
CA PRO A 189 -2.25 -3.74 2.86
C PRO A 189 -1.49 -2.88 3.89
N ASN A 190 -1.30 -3.38 5.12
CA ASN A 190 -0.57 -2.67 6.16
C ASN A 190 0.93 -2.53 5.84
N GLU A 191 1.57 -3.55 5.25
CA GLU A 191 2.98 -3.47 4.91
C GLU A 191 3.24 -2.55 3.71
N GLN A 192 2.40 -2.57 2.67
CA GLN A 192 2.51 -1.59 1.58
C GLN A 192 2.27 -0.17 2.07
N ALA A 193 1.28 0.03 2.95
CA ALA A 193 1.03 1.33 3.54
C ALA A 193 2.22 1.80 4.39
N ARG A 194 2.82 0.89 5.18
CA ARG A 194 4.02 1.19 5.97
C ARG A 194 5.22 1.51 5.10
N LEU A 195 5.44 0.79 4.00
CA LEU A 195 6.52 1.09 3.06
C LEU A 195 6.37 2.49 2.47
N LEU A 196 5.16 2.87 2.04
CA LEU A 196 4.87 4.20 1.52
C LEU A 196 5.04 5.30 2.60
N GLU A 197 4.68 5.03 3.85
CA GLU A 197 4.90 5.94 4.97
C GLU A 197 6.40 6.18 5.21
N LEU A 198 7.19 5.10 5.26
CA LEU A 198 8.64 5.16 5.46
C LEU A 198 9.32 5.92 4.30
N ILE A 199 8.89 5.67 3.06
CA ILE A 199 9.34 6.44 1.89
C ILE A 199 8.98 7.91 2.07
N HIS A 200 7.74 8.24 2.43
CA HIS A 200 7.27 9.62 2.56
C HIS A 200 8.07 10.41 3.61
N ARG A 201 8.35 9.79 4.76
CA ARG A 201 9.09 10.41 5.87
C ARG A 201 10.59 10.56 5.62
N GLY A 202 11.16 9.79 4.69
CA GLY A 202 12.62 9.75 4.48
C GLY A 202 13.34 8.77 5.40
N ASP A 203 12.64 7.78 5.95
CA ASP A 203 13.21 6.81 6.88
C ASP A 203 14.01 5.70 6.16
N VAL A 204 13.93 5.64 4.81
CA VAL A 204 14.55 4.59 3.98
C VAL A 204 15.60 5.12 3.02
N LEU A 205 15.44 6.33 2.53
CA LEU A 205 16.23 6.93 1.45
C LEU A 205 16.52 8.39 1.78
N SER A 206 17.66 8.89 1.31
CA SER A 206 17.99 10.32 1.32
C SER A 206 16.93 11.16 0.60
N ASP A 207 16.89 12.46 0.88
CA ASP A 207 15.94 13.39 0.26
C ASP A 207 16.00 13.38 -1.27
N ALA A 208 17.21 13.27 -1.85
CA ALA A 208 17.41 13.25 -3.30
C ALA A 208 16.81 11.98 -3.93
N SER A 209 17.17 10.80 -3.41
CA SER A 209 16.63 9.52 -3.86
C SER A 209 15.12 9.40 -3.63
N ARG A 210 14.64 9.85 -2.46
CA ARG A 210 13.20 9.89 -2.15
C ARG A 210 12.45 10.74 -3.17
N LYS A 211 12.97 11.92 -3.51
CA LYS A 211 12.35 12.82 -4.49
C LYS A 211 12.26 12.16 -5.87
N GLU A 212 13.33 11.52 -6.33
CA GLU A 212 13.34 10.82 -7.62
C GLU A 212 12.41 9.61 -7.64
N LEU A 213 12.44 8.77 -6.59
CA LEU A 213 11.55 7.63 -6.44
C LEU A 213 10.08 8.07 -6.48
N LEU A 214 9.72 9.10 -5.70
CA LEU A 214 8.36 9.66 -5.69
C LEU A 214 7.99 10.34 -7.01
N HIS A 215 8.96 10.92 -7.72
CA HIS A 215 8.76 11.46 -9.06
C HIS A 215 8.35 10.35 -10.03
N ILE A 216 9.12 9.25 -10.10
CA ILE A 216 8.82 8.08 -10.94
C ILE A 216 7.43 7.51 -10.61
N LEU A 217 7.12 7.34 -9.31
CA LEU A 217 5.80 6.89 -8.86
C LEU A 217 4.67 7.86 -9.21
N SER A 218 4.95 9.15 -9.38
CA SER A 218 3.96 10.19 -9.70
C SER A 218 3.72 10.37 -11.20
N ILE A 219 4.52 9.75 -12.07
CA ILE A 219 4.32 9.84 -13.52
C ILE A 219 2.91 9.34 -13.87
N PRO A 220 2.11 10.11 -14.65
CA PRO A 220 0.75 9.75 -15.03
C PRO A 220 0.68 8.39 -15.74
N LYS A 221 -0.17 7.50 -15.22
CA LYS A 221 -0.40 6.13 -15.71
C LYS A 221 -1.77 5.61 -15.25
N PRO A 222 -2.35 4.55 -15.85
CA PRO A 222 -3.60 3.95 -15.37
C PRO A 222 -3.55 3.62 -13.87
N SER A 223 -4.66 3.83 -13.17
CA SER A 223 -4.78 3.75 -11.71
C SER A 223 -6.17 3.24 -11.33
N ARG A 224 -6.33 2.76 -10.11
CA ARG A 224 -7.61 2.51 -9.42
C ARG A 224 -7.79 3.46 -8.22
N ILE A 225 -6.82 4.34 -7.96
CA ILE A 225 -6.89 5.40 -6.95
C ILE A 225 -7.36 6.71 -7.57
N ARG A 226 -6.77 7.11 -8.70
CA ARG A 226 -6.98 8.42 -9.35
C ARG A 226 -8.32 8.62 -10.08
N PRO A 227 -8.98 7.62 -10.71
CA PRO A 227 -10.05 7.86 -11.69
C PRO A 227 -11.22 8.74 -11.24
N LEU A 228 -11.65 8.62 -9.98
CA LEU A 228 -12.79 9.37 -9.43
C LEU A 228 -12.39 10.61 -8.62
N LEU A 229 -11.10 10.88 -8.47
CA LEU A 229 -10.60 12.04 -7.71
C LEU A 229 -10.67 13.32 -8.58
N PRO A 230 -10.62 14.51 -7.97
CA PRO A 230 -10.54 15.76 -8.71
C PRO A 230 -9.39 15.75 -9.74
N ARG A 231 -9.67 16.30 -10.92
CA ARG A 231 -8.71 16.33 -12.03
C ARG A 231 -7.42 17.02 -11.58
N GLY A 232 -6.28 16.40 -11.88
CA GLY A 232 -4.97 16.93 -11.49
C GLY A 232 -4.49 16.51 -10.11
N THR A 233 -5.29 15.76 -9.33
CA THR A 233 -4.82 15.16 -8.08
C THR A 233 -3.56 14.34 -8.34
N ARG A 234 -2.44 14.74 -7.71
CA ARG A 234 -1.17 14.02 -7.83
C ARG A 234 -1.26 12.76 -6.98
N VAL A 235 -0.90 11.62 -7.58
CA VAL A 235 -0.86 10.33 -6.91
C VAL A 235 0.48 9.66 -7.24
N ALA A 236 1.28 9.36 -6.22
CA ALA A 236 2.47 8.52 -6.34
C ALA A 236 2.07 7.08 -6.06
N HIS A 237 2.00 6.22 -7.08
CA HIS A 237 1.41 4.88 -6.92
C HIS A 237 2.01 3.81 -7.83
N LYS A 238 1.71 2.55 -7.50
CA LYS A 238 1.98 1.38 -8.33
C LYS A 238 0.77 0.42 -8.34
N THR A 239 0.35 0.07 -9.55
CA THR A 239 -0.69 -0.93 -9.82
C THR A 239 -0.14 -2.35 -9.96
N GLY A 240 -1.01 -3.33 -9.77
CA GLY A 240 -0.77 -4.74 -10.09
C GLY A 240 -2.05 -5.40 -10.61
N THR A 241 -1.93 -6.16 -11.71
CA THR A 241 -3.06 -6.90 -12.27
C THR A 241 -2.56 -8.21 -12.86
N VAL A 242 -3.21 -9.31 -12.48
CA VAL A 242 -3.19 -10.62 -13.16
C VAL A 242 -4.58 -11.24 -13.02
N ALA A 243 -4.86 -12.37 -13.68
CA ALA A 243 -6.13 -13.05 -13.53
C ALA A 243 -6.43 -13.32 -12.04
N GLY A 244 -7.62 -12.92 -11.58
CA GLY A 244 -8.06 -13.07 -10.20
C GLY A 244 -7.48 -12.05 -9.20
N VAL A 245 -6.64 -11.09 -9.64
CA VAL A 245 -5.91 -10.17 -8.74
C VAL A 245 -5.91 -8.74 -9.26
N VAL A 246 -6.29 -7.79 -8.41
CA VAL A 246 -6.21 -6.34 -8.66
C VAL A 246 -5.61 -5.64 -7.46
N VAL A 247 -4.60 -4.81 -7.69
CA VAL A 247 -3.90 -4.03 -6.65
C VAL A 247 -3.63 -2.61 -7.15
N ASP A 248 -3.81 -1.61 -6.29
CA ASP A 248 -3.21 -0.28 -6.45
C ASP A 248 -2.85 0.28 -5.08
N VAL A 249 -1.60 0.70 -4.93
CA VAL A 249 -1.08 1.25 -3.67
C VAL A 249 -0.37 2.57 -3.95
N GLY A 250 -0.58 3.58 -3.11
CA GLY A 250 0.06 4.87 -3.32
C GLY A 250 -0.25 5.94 -2.28
N ILE A 251 0.41 7.09 -2.48
CA ILE A 251 0.21 8.33 -1.72
C ILE A 251 -0.63 9.28 -2.59
N VAL A 252 -1.76 9.73 -2.05
CA VAL A 252 -2.60 10.77 -2.62
C VAL A 252 -2.21 12.11 -2.00
N TYR A 253 -1.79 13.06 -2.83
CA TYR A 253 -1.40 14.39 -2.39
C TYR A 253 -2.61 15.32 -2.41
N LEU A 254 -3.40 15.26 -1.34
CA LEU A 254 -4.38 16.30 -1.01
C LEU A 254 -3.68 17.47 -0.29
N GLU A 255 -4.01 18.69 -0.68
CA GLU A 255 -3.33 19.90 -0.19
C GLU A 255 -3.42 20.01 1.34
N GLY A 256 -2.28 20.07 2.01
CA GLY A 256 -2.17 20.16 3.46
C GLY A 256 -2.54 18.89 4.25
N ARG A 257 -3.11 17.86 3.62
CA ARG A 257 -3.42 16.57 4.26
C ARG A 257 -3.25 15.37 3.32
N PRO A 258 -2.00 15.04 2.93
CA PRO A 258 -1.74 13.86 2.12
C PRO A 258 -2.11 12.59 2.89
N PHE A 259 -2.45 11.53 2.16
CA PHE A 259 -2.80 10.25 2.75
C PHE A 259 -2.32 9.08 1.89
N ILE A 260 -2.15 7.93 2.52
CA ILE A 260 -1.83 6.66 1.87
C ILE A 260 -3.11 5.87 1.67
N ILE A 261 -3.18 5.15 0.55
CA ILE A 261 -4.14 4.08 0.31
C ILE A 261 -3.40 2.87 -0.27
N ALA A 262 -3.62 1.70 0.32
CA ALA A 262 -3.15 0.42 -0.18
C ALA A 262 -4.34 -0.51 -0.36
N GLY A 263 -4.82 -0.65 -1.60
CA GLY A 263 -5.97 -1.48 -1.95
C GLY A 263 -5.55 -2.75 -2.69
N MET A 264 -6.05 -3.89 -2.23
CA MET A 264 -5.72 -5.22 -2.76
C MET A 264 -6.97 -6.06 -2.87
N ALA A 265 -7.08 -6.83 -3.95
CA ALA A 265 -8.16 -7.76 -4.18
C ALA A 265 -7.67 -9.04 -4.84
N ASN A 266 -8.06 -10.20 -4.31
CA ASN A 266 -7.71 -11.54 -4.78
C ASN A 266 -8.98 -12.40 -4.95
N TRP A 267 -8.85 -13.56 -5.61
CA TRP A 267 -9.93 -14.53 -5.84
C TRP A 267 -11.09 -13.98 -6.69
N LEU A 268 -10.77 -13.04 -7.58
CA LEU A 268 -11.76 -12.34 -8.38
C LEU A 268 -12.25 -13.21 -9.54
N VAL A 269 -13.57 -13.24 -9.74
CA VAL A 269 -14.19 -13.73 -10.97
C VAL A 269 -14.12 -12.66 -12.07
N ASP A 270 -14.50 -11.42 -11.74
CA ASP A 270 -14.38 -10.24 -12.60
C ASP A 270 -13.46 -9.19 -11.97
N GLY A 271 -12.31 -8.94 -12.61
CA GLY A 271 -11.37 -7.90 -12.18
C GLY A 271 -11.99 -6.50 -12.20
N ALA A 272 -12.93 -6.22 -13.10
CA ALA A 272 -13.51 -4.89 -13.25
C ALA A 272 -14.37 -4.49 -12.05
N GLU A 273 -14.98 -5.45 -11.35
CA GLU A 273 -15.71 -5.19 -10.10
C GLU A 273 -14.77 -4.68 -9.01
N ALA A 274 -13.64 -5.35 -8.80
CA ALA A 274 -12.63 -4.91 -7.84
C ALA A 274 -12.02 -3.55 -8.22
N GLU A 275 -11.79 -3.29 -9.52
CA GLU A 275 -11.30 -1.99 -9.98
C GLU A 275 -12.26 -0.85 -9.59
N ARG A 276 -13.56 -1.02 -9.87
CA ARG A 276 -14.60 -0.06 -9.47
C ARG A 276 -14.67 0.11 -7.95
N ALA A 277 -14.54 -0.99 -7.20
CA ALA A 277 -14.55 -0.95 -5.74
C ALA A 277 -13.38 -0.12 -5.20
N LEU A 278 -12.16 -0.35 -5.69
CA LEU A 278 -10.98 0.40 -5.27
C LEU A 278 -11.08 1.89 -5.63
N GLU A 279 -11.65 2.22 -6.80
CA GLU A 279 -11.93 3.60 -7.21
C GLU A 279 -12.91 4.32 -6.27
N GLN A 280 -13.99 3.63 -5.88
CA GLN A 280 -14.99 4.17 -4.94
C GLN A 280 -14.43 4.33 -3.53
N ILE A 281 -13.58 3.40 -3.08
CA ILE A 281 -12.88 3.48 -1.79
C ILE A 281 -11.92 4.67 -1.78
N ALA A 282 -11.14 4.86 -2.85
CA ALA A 282 -10.25 6.01 -2.98
C ALA A 282 -11.02 7.33 -2.95
N LEU A 283 -12.16 7.42 -3.63
CA LEU A 283 -13.04 8.59 -3.56
C LEU A 283 -13.57 8.82 -2.15
N ALA A 284 -14.02 7.76 -1.45
CA ALA A 284 -14.51 7.88 -0.08
C ALA A 284 -13.43 8.40 0.88
N ALA A 285 -12.20 7.90 0.77
CA ALA A 285 -11.04 8.35 1.53
C ALA A 285 -10.72 9.83 1.24
N TYR A 286 -10.65 10.20 -0.05
CA TYR A 286 -10.40 11.58 -0.47
C TYR A 286 -11.43 12.54 0.13
N GLN A 287 -12.71 12.24 -0.01
CA GLN A 287 -13.79 13.07 0.53
C GLN A 287 -13.77 13.16 2.06
N TYR A 288 -13.28 12.13 2.76
CA TYR A 288 -13.11 12.17 4.21
C TYR A 288 -11.99 13.15 4.60
N PHE A 289 -10.79 12.99 4.03
CA PHE A 289 -9.65 13.85 4.35
C PHE A 289 -9.83 15.30 3.88
N ASP A 290 -10.50 15.51 2.75
CA ASP A 290 -10.88 16.84 2.26
C ASP A 290 -11.76 17.58 3.27
N ARG A 291 -12.74 16.90 3.88
CA ARG A 291 -13.57 17.48 4.95
C ARG A 291 -12.76 17.83 6.18
N LEU A 292 -11.87 16.94 6.62
CA LEU A 292 -11.02 17.19 7.79
C LEU A 292 -10.07 18.38 7.56
N GLN A 293 -9.52 18.50 6.36
CA GLN A 293 -8.59 19.56 6.02
C GLN A 293 -9.25 20.94 6.06
N HIS A 294 -10.45 21.03 5.47
CA HIS A 294 -11.20 22.28 5.32
C HIS A 294 -12.13 22.58 6.51
N SER A 295 -12.00 21.87 7.63
CA SER A 295 -12.81 22.11 8.84
C SER A 295 -11.94 22.32 10.08
N ASN A 296 -12.50 22.96 11.11
CA ASN A 296 -11.95 22.93 12.46
C ASN A 296 -12.31 21.61 13.17
N SER A 297 -11.84 21.43 14.41
CA SER A 297 -12.07 20.19 15.21
C SER A 297 -13.55 19.91 15.52
N TYR A 298 -14.45 20.88 15.30
CA TYR A 298 -15.89 20.75 15.51
C TYR A 298 -16.68 20.58 14.19
N GLY A 299 -15.99 20.51 13.04
CA GLY A 299 -16.62 20.33 11.72
C GLY A 299 -17.14 21.62 11.07
N HIS A 300 -16.85 22.80 11.63
CA HIS A 300 -17.15 24.08 10.97
C HIS A 300 -16.07 24.35 9.91
N LYS A 301 -16.52 24.65 8.68
CA LYS A 301 -15.63 24.95 7.56
C LYS A 301 -14.77 26.18 7.83
N LYS A 302 -13.51 26.12 7.40
CA LYS A 302 -12.56 27.25 7.41
C LYS A 302 -12.81 28.20 6.24
#